data_AF-A0AAV2UWJ0-F1
#
_entry.id   AF-A0AAV2UWJ0-F1
#
_cell.length_a   1.000
_cell.length_b   1.000
_cell.length_c   1.000
_cell.angle_alpha   90.00
_cell.angle_beta   90.00
_cell.angle_gamma   90.00
#
_symmetry.space_group_name_H-M   'P 1'
#
loop_
_entity.id
_entity.type
_entity.pdbx_description
1 polymer ?
#
loop_
_entity_poly.entity_id
_entity_poly.type
_entity_poly.pdbx_seq_one_letter_code
_entity_poly.pdbx_strand_id
1 'polypeptide(L)'
;MAKIYNAPKPKYSGWEWFKFIAIRTVFPPVLLWDLIKIGANKLLGEWVSGLVLPAQNENFDDLAVSDDTVSNYNEDDLICEKHDVITHDGAHLDTFEVRHRSQESIDPKYQKYIINLVGNGMCYEHIIDDIKEDSKALKANVIGFNLRGVGQSTGKAKSSEDLVADGIAQVQRLLDQGVSPQNITLKGHSLGAGVASLVAQHFHQLGQPINLFNSRSFSTITNFLVGHMRLERDEIGRAIGHKDSTVGTILGWLAKPFIKFGVALAKWEINAGSAFKSVPEAYKDYIVVRSRKEIRGERIDDAVIPHYASIHKELTSERHKKKAEIDEEIANLDDIIRKADPLAKPGLANARDALVQAREKIKSDRKMETDVQYANGHNSDWNELHNRSGKNAQTFFREFVQRTEADHAVKSIPEIN
;
A
#
# COMPACT_ATOMS: atom_id res chain seq x y z
N MET A 1 -11.78 6.17 -27.75
CA MET A 1 -10.75 7.22 -27.66
C MET A 1 -10.54 7.55 -26.19
N ALA A 2 -9.44 7.06 -25.64
CA ALA A 2 -9.00 7.34 -24.28
C ALA A 2 -8.82 8.85 -24.04
N LYS A 3 -9.18 9.30 -22.83
CA LYS A 3 -8.91 10.68 -22.38
C LYS A 3 -7.42 10.80 -22.03
N ILE A 4 -6.73 11.76 -22.64
CA ILE A 4 -5.30 11.98 -22.44
C ILE A 4 -5.07 13.02 -21.33
N TYR A 5 -4.19 12.70 -20.38
CA TYR A 5 -3.71 13.64 -19.37
C TYR A 5 -2.17 13.68 -19.37
N ASN A 6 -1.59 14.89 -19.32
CA ASN A 6 -0.14 15.08 -19.26
C ASN A 6 0.24 15.53 -17.85
N ALA A 7 0.86 14.64 -17.08
CA ALA A 7 1.25 14.90 -15.71
C ALA A 7 2.42 15.89 -15.63
N PRO A 8 2.33 16.92 -14.77
CA PRO A 8 3.47 17.81 -14.53
C PRO A 8 4.58 17.06 -13.80
N LYS A 9 5.79 17.63 -13.83
CA LYS A 9 6.90 17.14 -13.01
C LYS A 9 6.51 17.16 -11.52
N PRO A 10 6.77 16.06 -10.76
CA PRO A 10 6.47 16.03 -9.34
C PRO A 10 7.08 17.21 -8.58
N LYS A 11 6.28 17.84 -7.72
CA LYS A 11 6.71 18.96 -6.87
C LYS A 11 7.29 18.42 -5.58
N TYR A 12 8.46 18.86 -5.19
CA TYR A 12 9.07 18.48 -3.91
C TYR A 12 9.08 19.66 -2.95
N SER A 13 8.91 19.39 -1.66
CA SER A 13 8.98 20.39 -0.60
C SER A 13 10.37 21.04 -0.52
N GLY A 14 10.46 22.25 0.05
CA GLY A 14 11.75 22.94 0.23
C GLY A 14 12.76 22.13 1.06
N TRP A 15 12.28 21.32 2.01
CA TRP A 15 13.12 20.42 2.81
C TRP A 15 13.68 19.24 2.00
N GLU A 16 12.88 18.67 1.10
CA GLU A 16 13.37 17.65 0.17
C GLU A 16 14.43 18.24 -0.75
N TRP A 17 14.15 19.41 -1.33
CA TRP A 17 15.14 20.15 -2.12
C TRP A 17 16.43 20.45 -1.34
N PHE A 18 16.33 20.81 -0.06
CA PHE A 18 17.49 20.99 0.81
C PHE A 18 18.29 19.69 0.99
N LYS A 19 17.63 18.55 1.26
CA LYS A 19 18.31 17.24 1.28
C LYS A 19 18.98 16.92 -0.05
N PHE A 20 18.34 17.28 -1.17
CA PHE A 20 18.91 17.06 -2.49
C PHE A 20 20.13 17.94 -2.76
N ILE A 21 20.09 19.24 -2.43
CA ILE A 21 21.13 20.20 -2.84
C ILE A 21 22.24 20.32 -1.80
N ALA A 22 21.91 20.54 -0.52
CA ALA A 22 22.87 20.92 0.51
C ALA A 22 23.85 19.80 0.87
N ILE A 23 23.38 18.55 0.92
CA ILE A 23 24.25 17.39 1.22
C ILE A 23 25.29 17.19 0.10
N ARG A 24 24.91 17.47 -1.15
CA ARG A 24 25.78 17.34 -2.34
C ARG A 24 26.81 18.46 -2.44
N THR A 25 26.47 19.67 -2.01
CA THR A 25 27.39 20.83 -2.06
C THR A 25 28.40 20.83 -0.91
N VAL A 26 28.05 20.28 0.25
CA VAL A 26 28.92 20.32 1.45
C VAL A 26 29.79 19.08 1.59
N PHE A 27 29.49 17.98 0.88
CA PHE A 27 30.22 16.71 0.99
C PHE A 27 30.58 16.12 -0.40
N PRO A 28 31.75 16.48 -0.98
CA PRO A 28 32.19 16.02 -2.29
C PRO A 28 32.15 14.49 -2.54
N PRO A 29 32.38 13.62 -1.53
CA PRO A 29 32.17 12.18 -1.70
C PRO A 29 30.74 11.78 -2.05
N VAL A 30 29.72 12.58 -1.69
CA VAL A 30 28.31 12.32 -2.05
C VAL A 30 28.07 12.62 -3.53
N LEU A 31 28.68 13.67 -4.09
CA LEU A 31 28.64 13.93 -5.54
C LEU A 31 29.33 12.81 -6.33
N LEU A 32 30.50 12.36 -5.87
CA LEU A 32 31.19 11.22 -6.48
C LEU A 32 30.35 9.94 -6.39
N TRP A 33 29.70 9.72 -5.24
CA TRP A 33 28.77 8.62 -5.02
C TRP A 33 27.53 8.68 -5.93
N ASP A 34 26.97 9.88 -6.17
CA ASP A 34 25.84 10.06 -7.10
C ASP A 34 26.26 9.82 -8.56
N LEU A 35 27.46 10.24 -8.96
CA LEU A 35 28.01 9.94 -10.28
C LEU A 35 28.22 8.43 -10.48
N ILE A 36 28.75 7.74 -9.47
CA ILE A 36 28.88 6.27 -9.46
C ILE A 36 27.50 5.62 -9.58
N LYS A 37 26.49 6.10 -8.84
CA LYS A 37 25.10 5.63 -8.97
C LYS A 37 24.51 5.89 -10.35
N ILE A 38 24.78 7.04 -10.98
CA ILE A 38 24.29 7.33 -12.33
C ILE A 38 24.88 6.34 -13.35
N GLY A 39 26.20 6.13 -13.30
CA GLY A 39 26.90 5.18 -14.17
C GLY A 39 26.47 3.73 -13.94
N ALA A 40 26.39 3.31 -12.67
CA ALA A 40 25.97 1.96 -12.30
C ALA A 40 24.49 1.71 -12.61
N ASN A 41 23.60 2.68 -12.36
CA ASN A 41 22.16 2.52 -12.62
C ASN A 41 21.86 2.35 -14.11
N LYS A 42 22.62 2.98 -15.00
CA LYS A 42 22.44 2.83 -16.45
C LYS A 42 22.63 1.39 -16.94
N LEU A 43 23.39 0.56 -16.21
CA LEU A 43 23.68 -0.83 -16.55
C LEU A 43 22.97 -1.84 -15.63
N LEU A 44 22.94 -1.56 -14.31
CA LEU A 44 22.39 -2.46 -13.30
C LEU A 44 20.91 -2.22 -13.00
N GLY A 45 20.40 -1.00 -13.25
CA GLY A 45 19.01 -0.64 -12.97
C GLY A 45 18.03 -1.50 -13.75
N GLU A 46 18.27 -1.72 -15.04
CA GLU A 46 17.42 -2.58 -15.89
C GLU A 46 17.50 -4.06 -15.49
N TRP A 47 18.67 -4.54 -15.03
CA TRP A 47 18.82 -5.92 -14.55
C TRP A 47 18.09 -6.15 -13.21
N VAL A 48 18.25 -5.25 -12.23
CA VAL A 48 17.53 -5.31 -10.95
C VAL A 48 16.02 -5.12 -11.16
N SER A 49 15.63 -4.28 -12.13
CA SER A 49 14.24 -4.09 -12.52
C SER A 49 13.57 -5.41 -12.91
N GLY A 50 14.24 -6.27 -13.70
CA GLY A 50 13.73 -7.59 -14.04
C GLY A 50 13.57 -8.55 -12.84
N LEU A 51 14.25 -8.29 -11.72
CA LEU A 51 14.12 -9.06 -10.48
C LEU A 51 13.03 -8.49 -9.55
N VAL A 52 12.88 -7.16 -9.50
CA VAL A 52 11.97 -6.46 -8.58
C VAL A 52 10.60 -6.22 -9.20
N LEU A 53 10.52 -6.04 -10.51
CA LEU A 53 9.31 -5.89 -11.32
C LEU A 53 9.32 -6.85 -12.55
N PRO A 54 9.34 -8.18 -12.37
CA PRO A 54 9.21 -9.16 -13.46
C PRO A 54 8.02 -8.91 -14.40
N ALA A 55 6.92 -8.34 -13.90
CA ALA A 55 5.72 -8.02 -14.69
C ALA A 55 6.03 -7.21 -15.96
N GLN A 56 7.10 -6.40 -15.99
CA GLN A 56 7.48 -5.63 -17.18
C GLN A 56 8.03 -6.49 -18.34
N ASN A 57 8.31 -7.77 -18.07
CA ASN A 57 8.80 -8.75 -19.04
C ASN A 57 7.76 -9.85 -19.31
N GLU A 58 6.60 -9.80 -18.66
CA GLU A 58 5.50 -10.73 -18.87
C GLU A 58 4.59 -10.21 -19.99
N ASN A 59 3.96 -11.13 -20.71
CA ASN A 59 2.98 -10.79 -21.74
C ASN A 59 1.57 -10.85 -21.13
N PHE A 60 0.87 -9.71 -21.12
CA PHE A 60 -0.51 -9.59 -20.66
C PHE A 60 -1.49 -9.23 -21.80
N ASP A 61 -1.07 -9.34 -23.06
CA ASP A 61 -1.89 -8.96 -24.23
C ASP A 61 -3.25 -9.67 -24.24
N ASP A 62 -3.31 -10.92 -23.77
CA ASP A 62 -4.54 -11.71 -23.71
C ASP A 62 -5.58 -11.16 -22.69
N LEU A 63 -5.14 -10.34 -21.74
CA LEU A 63 -5.99 -9.71 -20.72
C LEU A 63 -6.38 -8.28 -21.09
N ALA A 64 -5.76 -7.72 -22.12
CA ALA A 64 -5.80 -6.29 -22.42
C ALA A 64 -7.23 -5.77 -22.67
N VAL A 65 -7.58 -4.68 -22.00
CA VAL A 65 -8.84 -3.97 -22.22
C VAL A 65 -8.60 -2.84 -23.22
N SER A 66 -9.21 -2.91 -24.41
CA SER A 66 -9.09 -1.86 -25.42
C SER A 66 -10.16 -0.79 -25.26
N ASP A 67 -9.96 0.35 -25.93
CA ASP A 67 -10.96 1.40 -26.07
C ASP A 67 -12.30 0.88 -26.62
N ASP A 68 -12.27 -0.15 -27.46
CA ASP A 68 -13.48 -0.72 -28.09
C ASP A 68 -14.18 -1.75 -27.19
N THR A 69 -13.45 -2.36 -26.25
CA THR A 69 -13.99 -3.38 -25.34
C THR A 69 -14.32 -2.86 -23.95
N VAL A 70 -13.84 -1.67 -23.57
CA VAL A 70 -14.05 -1.08 -22.24
C VAL A 70 -15.53 -0.98 -21.86
N SER A 71 -16.41 -0.66 -22.81
CA SER A 71 -17.85 -0.55 -22.56
C SER A 71 -18.52 -1.88 -22.21
N ASN A 72 -17.88 -3.02 -22.51
CA ASN A 72 -18.39 -4.35 -22.12
C ASN A 72 -18.37 -4.56 -20.61
N TYR A 73 -17.59 -3.74 -19.88
CA TYR A 73 -17.51 -3.78 -18.42
C TYR A 73 -18.55 -2.88 -17.73
N ASN A 74 -19.31 -2.07 -18.50
CA ASN A 74 -20.38 -1.24 -17.96
C ASN A 74 -21.47 -2.09 -17.29
N GLU A 75 -22.08 -1.52 -16.26
CA GLU A 75 -23.24 -2.08 -15.58
C GLU A 75 -24.27 -0.98 -15.30
N ASP A 76 -25.43 -1.35 -14.75
CA ASP A 76 -26.51 -0.41 -14.48
C ASP A 76 -26.07 0.77 -13.59
N ASP A 77 -25.16 0.54 -12.65
CA ASP A 77 -24.61 1.51 -11.71
C ASP A 77 -23.18 1.95 -12.00
N LEU A 78 -22.53 1.38 -13.03
CA LEU A 78 -21.11 1.59 -13.35
C LEU A 78 -20.88 2.01 -14.80
N ILE A 79 -20.04 3.02 -14.99
CA ILE A 79 -19.48 3.40 -16.29
C ILE A 79 -17.97 3.15 -16.28
N CYS A 80 -17.48 2.36 -17.21
CA CYS A 80 -16.07 2.04 -17.37
C CYS A 80 -15.47 2.83 -18.55
N GLU A 81 -14.31 3.42 -18.34
CA GLU A 81 -13.59 4.19 -19.35
C GLU A 81 -12.06 4.00 -19.27
N LYS A 82 -11.39 4.19 -20.40
CA LYS A 82 -9.93 4.19 -20.50
C LYS A 82 -9.38 5.62 -20.45
N HIS A 83 -8.25 5.78 -19.79
CA HIS A 83 -7.45 7.01 -19.78
C HIS A 83 -6.02 6.69 -20.17
N ASP A 84 -5.38 7.61 -20.87
CA ASP A 84 -3.95 7.60 -21.11
C ASP A 84 -3.31 8.68 -20.24
N VAL A 85 -2.57 8.25 -19.23
CA VAL A 85 -1.88 9.14 -18.29
C VAL A 85 -0.41 9.19 -18.67
N ILE A 86 0.01 10.29 -19.29
CA ILE A 86 1.37 10.51 -19.73
C ILE A 86 2.15 11.13 -18.56
N THR A 87 3.17 10.43 -18.08
CA THR A 87 4.03 10.92 -17.00
C THR A 87 4.91 12.09 -17.47
N HIS A 88 5.46 12.84 -16.51
CA HIS A 88 6.33 13.99 -16.80
C HIS A 88 7.58 13.67 -17.65
N ASP A 89 7.97 12.39 -17.69
CA ASP A 89 9.08 11.86 -18.46
C ASP A 89 8.65 11.05 -19.71
N GLY A 90 7.36 11.09 -20.05
CA GLY A 90 6.82 10.58 -21.32
C GLY A 90 6.41 9.11 -21.32
N ALA A 91 6.31 8.44 -20.17
CA ALA A 91 5.72 7.10 -20.11
C ALA A 91 4.19 7.22 -20.19
N HIS A 92 3.56 6.41 -21.05
CA HIS A 92 2.10 6.34 -21.17
C HIS A 92 1.60 5.24 -20.24
N LEU A 93 0.76 5.59 -19.26
CA LEU A 93 0.19 4.65 -18.32
C LEU A 93 -1.22 4.27 -18.74
N ASP A 94 -1.38 2.98 -18.99
CA ASP A 94 -2.66 2.40 -19.30
C ASP A 94 -3.56 2.38 -18.06
N THR A 95 -4.67 3.12 -18.13
CA THR A 95 -5.53 3.39 -16.97
C THR A 95 -6.97 3.02 -17.29
N PHE A 96 -7.57 2.22 -16.41
CA PHE A 96 -8.97 1.82 -16.44
C PHE A 96 -9.69 2.43 -15.24
N GLU A 97 -10.74 3.20 -15.50
CA GLU A 97 -11.52 3.89 -14.48
C GLU A 97 -12.96 3.39 -14.51
N VAL A 98 -13.42 2.89 -13.36
CA VAL A 98 -14.82 2.56 -13.09
C VAL A 98 -15.42 3.72 -12.32
N ARG A 99 -16.34 4.44 -12.96
CA ARG A 99 -17.12 5.52 -12.35
C ARG A 99 -18.44 4.98 -11.85
N HIS A 100 -18.73 5.19 -10.57
CA HIS A 100 -20.05 4.87 -10.04
C HIS A 100 -21.02 6.00 -10.42
N ARG A 101 -22.21 5.69 -10.95
CA ARG A 101 -23.15 6.70 -11.46
C ARG A 101 -23.54 7.76 -10.43
N SER A 102 -23.57 7.41 -9.14
CA SER A 102 -23.85 8.38 -8.08
C SER A 102 -22.80 9.49 -7.94
N GLN A 103 -21.62 9.33 -8.57
CA GLN A 103 -20.55 10.34 -8.57
C GLN A 103 -20.65 11.30 -9.76
N GLU A 104 -21.47 11.03 -10.78
CA GLU A 104 -21.52 11.83 -12.01
C GLU A 104 -21.97 13.28 -11.78
N SER A 105 -22.98 13.47 -10.93
CA SER A 105 -23.54 14.78 -10.59
C SER A 105 -22.86 15.47 -9.41
N ILE A 106 -21.89 14.80 -8.77
CA ILE A 106 -21.16 15.35 -7.63
C ILE A 106 -20.03 16.23 -8.16
N ASP A 107 -19.93 17.45 -7.62
CA ASP A 107 -18.80 18.35 -7.90
C ASP A 107 -17.47 17.62 -7.63
N PRO A 108 -16.45 17.71 -8.52
CA PRO A 108 -15.18 17.02 -8.37
C PRO A 108 -14.57 17.11 -6.97
N LYS A 109 -14.68 18.27 -6.31
CA LYS A 109 -14.18 18.51 -4.95
C LYS A 109 -14.71 17.50 -3.94
N TYR A 110 -15.93 17.00 -4.13
CA TYR A 110 -16.61 16.05 -3.24
C TYR A 110 -16.64 14.63 -3.78
N GLN A 111 -16.14 14.38 -4.99
CA GLN A 111 -16.09 13.03 -5.56
C GLN A 111 -15.12 12.14 -4.78
N LYS A 112 -15.42 10.84 -4.75
CA LYS A 112 -14.66 9.82 -4.03
C LYS A 112 -13.88 8.94 -4.99
N TYR A 113 -12.60 8.76 -4.71
CA TYR A 113 -11.69 8.00 -5.57
C TYR A 113 -10.88 6.97 -4.79
N ILE A 114 -10.72 5.79 -5.39
CA ILE A 114 -9.81 4.73 -4.94
C ILE A 114 -8.87 4.42 -6.10
N ILE A 115 -7.56 4.49 -5.89
CA ILE A 115 -6.55 4.14 -6.89
C ILE A 115 -5.87 2.84 -6.46
N ASN A 116 -5.93 1.81 -7.31
CA ASN A 116 -5.31 0.53 -7.07
C ASN A 116 -3.86 0.52 -7.59
N LEU A 117 -2.94 0.09 -6.74
CA LEU A 117 -1.56 -0.22 -7.10
C LEU A 117 -1.33 -1.72 -6.88
N VAL A 118 -1.26 -2.47 -7.98
CA VAL A 118 -1.18 -3.94 -7.96
C VAL A 118 0.17 -4.47 -7.49
N GLY A 119 0.19 -5.77 -7.15
CA GLY A 119 1.39 -6.46 -6.73
C GLY A 119 2.40 -6.69 -7.86
N ASN A 120 3.54 -7.25 -7.48
CA ASN A 120 4.53 -7.68 -8.45
C ASN A 120 4.01 -8.92 -9.22
N GLY A 121 4.29 -9.03 -10.52
CA GLY A 121 3.77 -10.10 -11.38
C GLY A 121 2.28 -9.95 -11.71
N MET A 122 1.74 -8.73 -11.64
CA MET A 122 0.33 -8.43 -11.91
C MET A 122 0.19 -7.19 -12.79
N CYS A 123 -0.96 -7.10 -13.44
CA CYS A 123 -1.50 -5.93 -14.13
C CYS A 123 -2.92 -5.65 -13.59
N TYR A 124 -3.48 -4.45 -13.81
CA TYR A 124 -4.81 -4.11 -13.24
C TYR A 124 -5.93 -4.99 -13.80
N GLU A 125 -5.74 -5.54 -14.99
CA GLU A 125 -6.72 -6.39 -15.68
C GLU A 125 -7.07 -7.64 -14.85
N HIS A 126 -6.14 -8.11 -14.01
CA HIS A 126 -6.38 -9.22 -13.07
C HIS A 126 -7.36 -8.88 -11.94
N ILE A 127 -7.61 -7.59 -11.67
CA ILE A 127 -8.41 -7.14 -10.51
C ILE A 127 -9.62 -6.30 -10.93
N ILE A 128 -10.07 -6.39 -12.17
CA ILE A 128 -11.24 -5.62 -12.66
C ILE A 128 -12.48 -5.93 -11.82
N ASP A 129 -12.71 -7.19 -11.44
CA ASP A 129 -13.85 -7.57 -10.61
C ASP A 129 -13.78 -6.93 -9.22
N ASP A 130 -12.60 -6.93 -8.58
CA ASP A 130 -12.37 -6.24 -7.31
C ASP A 130 -12.60 -4.72 -7.41
N ILE A 131 -12.14 -4.10 -8.51
CA ILE A 131 -12.33 -2.68 -8.80
C ILE A 131 -13.82 -2.35 -8.87
N LYS A 132 -14.59 -3.17 -9.60
CA LYS A 132 -16.04 -2.99 -9.77
C LYS A 132 -16.77 -3.23 -8.45
N GLU A 133 -16.42 -4.27 -7.71
CA GLU A 133 -17.05 -4.59 -6.43
C GLU A 133 -16.85 -3.47 -5.40
N ASP A 134 -15.63 -2.92 -5.31
CA ASP A 134 -15.35 -1.79 -4.43
C ASP A 134 -16.08 -0.53 -4.89
N SER A 135 -16.20 -0.30 -6.20
CA SER A 135 -16.94 0.84 -6.76
C SER A 135 -18.42 0.82 -6.34
N LYS A 136 -19.08 -0.33 -6.45
CA LYS A 136 -20.48 -0.52 -6.02
C LYS A 136 -20.63 -0.41 -4.51
N ALA A 137 -19.81 -1.14 -3.76
CA ALA A 137 -19.94 -1.21 -2.30
C ALA A 137 -19.70 0.14 -1.61
N LEU A 138 -18.78 0.95 -2.15
CA LEU A 138 -18.38 2.23 -1.57
C LEU A 138 -18.99 3.44 -2.29
N LYS A 139 -19.73 3.19 -3.38
CA LYS A 139 -20.28 4.22 -4.28
C LYS A 139 -19.21 5.23 -4.68
N ALA A 140 -18.05 4.74 -5.10
CA ALA A 140 -16.85 5.53 -5.38
C ALA A 140 -16.35 5.26 -6.81
N ASN A 141 -15.62 6.23 -7.38
CA ASN A 141 -14.85 5.99 -8.58
C ASN A 141 -13.61 5.17 -8.22
N VAL A 142 -13.30 4.14 -8.99
CA VAL A 142 -12.17 3.23 -8.71
C VAL A 142 -11.31 3.09 -9.95
N ILE A 143 -10.01 3.31 -9.78
CA ILE A 143 -9.02 3.31 -10.84
C ILE A 143 -8.12 2.09 -10.66
N GLY A 144 -7.93 1.35 -11.74
CA GLY A 144 -6.81 0.43 -11.94
C GLY A 144 -5.89 1.01 -13.00
N PHE A 145 -4.58 0.91 -12.81
CA PHE A 145 -3.63 1.31 -13.84
C PHE A 145 -2.42 0.38 -13.84
N ASN A 146 -1.78 0.28 -14.99
CA ASN A 146 -0.56 -0.46 -15.14
C ASN A 146 0.64 0.47 -14.90
N LEU A 147 1.63 -0.03 -14.15
CA LEU A 147 2.91 0.66 -14.01
C LEU A 147 3.62 0.68 -15.36
N ARG A 148 4.52 1.64 -15.57
CA ARG A 148 5.26 1.75 -16.83
C ARG A 148 5.93 0.42 -17.23
N GLY A 149 5.80 0.05 -18.50
CA GLY A 149 6.33 -1.20 -19.04
C GLY A 149 5.52 -2.46 -18.69
N VAL A 150 4.39 -2.35 -17.99
CA VAL A 150 3.48 -3.48 -17.70
C VAL A 150 2.23 -3.38 -18.57
N GLY A 151 1.80 -4.51 -19.13
CA GLY A 151 0.60 -4.59 -19.97
C GLY A 151 0.67 -3.60 -21.13
N GLN A 152 -0.38 -2.78 -21.29
CA GLN A 152 -0.43 -1.77 -22.35
C GLN A 152 0.31 -0.46 -22.01
N SER A 153 0.93 -0.34 -20.83
CA SER A 153 1.72 0.85 -20.49
C SER A 153 3.09 0.85 -21.18
N THR A 154 3.54 2.02 -21.61
CA THR A 154 4.82 2.16 -22.30
C THR A 154 5.98 2.52 -21.36
N GLY A 155 7.20 2.50 -21.89
CA GLY A 155 8.42 2.79 -21.14
C GLY A 155 8.97 1.57 -20.40
N LYS A 156 9.95 1.81 -19.52
CA LYS A 156 10.52 0.79 -18.62
C LYS A 156 10.94 1.46 -17.31
N ALA A 157 10.64 0.81 -16.20
CA ALA A 157 11.13 1.26 -14.91
C ALA A 157 12.61 0.94 -14.77
N LYS A 158 13.41 1.97 -14.43
CA LYS A 158 14.87 1.87 -14.21
C LYS A 158 15.23 2.14 -12.76
N SER A 159 14.28 2.57 -11.96
CA SER A 159 14.42 2.91 -10.55
C SER A 159 13.07 2.84 -9.85
N SER A 160 13.10 2.83 -8.52
CA SER A 160 11.89 2.91 -7.70
C SER A 160 11.13 4.22 -7.89
N GLU A 161 11.86 5.30 -8.17
CA GLU A 161 11.34 6.64 -8.38
C GLU A 161 10.46 6.74 -9.63
N ASP A 162 10.75 5.92 -10.64
CA ASP A 162 9.91 5.81 -11.84
C ASP A 162 8.52 5.28 -11.49
N LEU A 163 8.43 4.25 -10.65
CA LEU A 163 7.15 3.68 -10.20
C LEU A 163 6.39 4.66 -9.30
N VAL A 164 7.11 5.41 -8.46
CA VAL A 164 6.51 6.46 -7.63
C VAL A 164 5.97 7.59 -8.50
N ALA A 165 6.69 7.97 -9.57
CA ALA A 165 6.22 8.98 -10.52
C ALA A 165 4.93 8.53 -11.22
N ASP A 166 4.78 7.25 -11.54
CA ASP A 166 3.55 6.71 -12.13
C ASP A 166 2.35 6.88 -11.17
N GLY A 167 2.52 6.49 -9.91
CA GLY A 167 1.47 6.68 -8.90
C GLY A 167 1.16 8.16 -8.60
N ILE A 168 2.18 9.03 -8.61
CA ILE A 168 1.99 10.49 -8.48
C ILE A 168 1.19 11.04 -9.65
N ALA A 169 1.44 10.60 -10.89
CA ALA A 169 0.72 11.05 -12.07
C ALA A 169 -0.79 10.74 -11.97
N GLN A 170 -1.15 9.56 -11.45
CA GLN A 170 -2.55 9.18 -11.23
C GLN A 170 -3.24 10.07 -10.20
N VAL A 171 -2.59 10.35 -9.08
CA VAL A 171 -3.16 11.26 -8.05
C VAL A 171 -3.24 12.69 -8.58
N GLN A 172 -2.19 13.18 -9.25
CA GLN A 172 -2.13 14.54 -9.77
C GLN A 172 -3.21 14.81 -10.81
N ARG A 173 -3.55 13.81 -11.66
CA ARG A 173 -4.69 13.87 -12.58
C ARG A 173 -5.98 14.24 -11.85
N LEU A 174 -6.27 13.60 -10.72
CA LEU A 174 -7.47 13.86 -9.92
C LEU A 174 -7.42 15.21 -9.23
N LEU A 175 -6.26 15.59 -8.68
CA LEU A 175 -6.09 16.89 -8.04
C LEU A 175 -6.29 18.04 -9.03
N ASP A 176 -5.78 17.90 -10.26
CA ASP A 176 -5.95 18.89 -11.33
C ASP A 176 -7.41 18.99 -11.82
N GLN A 177 -8.20 17.91 -11.67
CA GLN A 177 -9.64 17.90 -11.89
C GLN A 177 -10.43 18.53 -10.73
N GLY A 178 -9.76 18.92 -9.64
CA GLY A 178 -10.38 19.57 -8.49
C GLY A 178 -10.80 18.62 -7.37
N VAL A 179 -10.47 17.33 -7.45
CA VAL A 179 -10.77 16.36 -6.39
C VAL A 179 -10.00 16.69 -5.12
N SER A 180 -10.68 16.68 -3.97
CA SER A 180 -10.02 16.92 -2.68
C SER A 180 -9.09 15.76 -2.33
N PRO A 181 -7.83 16.01 -1.90
CA PRO A 181 -6.89 14.95 -1.49
C PRO A 181 -7.47 13.96 -0.48
N GLN A 182 -8.26 14.44 0.49
CA GLN A 182 -8.86 13.64 1.55
C GLN A 182 -9.90 12.63 1.03
N ASN A 183 -10.39 12.81 -0.19
CA ASN A 183 -11.34 11.91 -0.85
C ASN A 183 -10.65 10.89 -1.77
N ILE A 184 -9.31 10.88 -1.82
CA ILE A 184 -8.50 9.95 -2.60
C ILE A 184 -7.91 8.90 -1.67
N THR A 185 -8.13 7.62 -1.99
CA THR A 185 -7.55 6.48 -1.27
C THR A 185 -6.63 5.68 -2.18
N LEU A 186 -5.40 5.47 -1.76
CA LEU A 186 -4.48 4.53 -2.40
C LEU A 186 -4.68 3.13 -1.80
N LYS A 187 -5.17 2.18 -2.58
CA LYS A 187 -5.27 0.77 -2.22
C LYS A 187 -4.11 0.03 -2.87
N GLY A 188 -3.09 -0.28 -2.09
CA GLY A 188 -1.90 -0.96 -2.60
C GLY A 188 -1.84 -2.41 -2.15
N HIS A 189 -1.26 -3.27 -3.00
CA HIS A 189 -0.92 -4.65 -2.66
C HIS A 189 0.56 -4.95 -2.94
N SER A 190 1.25 -5.67 -2.05
CA SER A 190 2.62 -6.17 -2.27
C SER A 190 3.60 -5.05 -2.66
N LEU A 191 4.22 -5.10 -3.86
CA LEU A 191 5.05 -4.03 -4.41
C LEU A 191 4.28 -2.71 -4.57
N GLY A 192 3.07 -2.75 -5.13
CA GLY A 192 2.19 -1.59 -5.29
C GLY A 192 1.85 -0.92 -3.96
N ALA A 193 1.72 -1.68 -2.87
CA ALA A 193 1.58 -1.11 -1.52
C ALA A 193 2.83 -0.35 -1.04
N GLY A 194 4.01 -0.82 -1.44
CA GLY A 194 5.27 -0.13 -1.14
C GLY A 194 5.39 1.20 -1.89
N VAL A 195 5.03 1.18 -3.18
CA VAL A 195 4.94 2.38 -4.02
C VAL A 195 3.87 3.35 -3.49
N ALA A 196 2.67 2.86 -3.20
CA ALA A 196 1.56 3.65 -2.65
C ALA A 196 1.94 4.35 -1.34
N SER A 197 2.76 3.71 -0.49
CA SER A 197 3.25 4.32 0.74
C SER A 197 4.17 5.52 0.47
N LEU A 198 5.02 5.46 -0.56
CA LEU A 198 5.87 6.56 -1.00
C LEU A 198 5.06 7.69 -1.66
N VAL A 199 4.06 7.34 -2.47
CA VAL A 199 3.13 8.30 -3.08
C VAL A 199 2.35 9.05 -1.99
N ALA A 200 1.80 8.34 -1.00
CA ALA A 200 1.13 8.96 0.14
C ALA A 200 2.07 9.88 0.94
N GLN A 201 3.30 9.42 1.22
CA GLN A 201 4.29 10.27 1.87
C GLN A 201 4.53 11.58 1.10
N HIS A 202 4.69 11.50 -0.23
CA HIS A 202 4.90 12.67 -1.08
C HIS A 202 3.78 13.72 -0.92
N PHE A 203 2.52 13.31 -1.08
CA PHE A 203 1.39 14.24 -0.99
C PHE A 203 1.17 14.79 0.42
N HIS A 204 1.41 13.98 1.47
CA HIS A 204 1.39 14.48 2.85
C HIS A 204 2.45 15.55 3.11
N GLN A 205 3.64 15.43 2.54
CA GLN A 205 4.69 16.45 2.64
C GLN A 205 4.35 17.75 1.90
N LEU A 206 3.47 17.68 0.90
CA LEU A 206 2.92 18.84 0.21
C LEU A 206 1.69 19.45 0.91
N GLY A 207 1.27 18.92 2.05
CA GLY A 207 0.05 19.36 2.73
C GLY A 207 -1.24 18.93 2.03
N GLN A 208 -1.17 17.89 1.19
CA GLN A 208 -2.30 17.29 0.47
C GLN A 208 -2.55 15.88 1.04
N PRO A 209 -3.23 15.76 2.19
CA PRO A 209 -3.30 14.49 2.88
C PRO A 209 -4.24 13.52 2.14
N ILE A 210 -3.67 12.44 1.60
CA ILE A 210 -4.39 11.34 0.95
C ILE A 210 -4.44 10.10 1.85
N ASN A 211 -5.42 9.22 1.61
CA ASN A 211 -5.57 7.98 2.37
C ASN A 211 -4.71 6.85 1.79
N LEU A 212 -4.23 5.96 2.66
CA LEU A 212 -3.38 4.83 2.30
C LEU A 212 -3.85 3.54 2.97
N PHE A 213 -4.21 2.55 2.16
CA PHE A 213 -4.41 1.18 2.62
C PHE A 213 -3.30 0.28 2.05
N ASN A 214 -2.46 -0.23 2.94
CA ASN A 214 -1.31 -1.06 2.58
C ASN A 214 -1.61 -2.55 2.84
N SER A 215 -1.71 -3.35 1.78
CA SER A 215 -1.96 -4.79 1.89
C SER A 215 -0.71 -5.62 1.62
N ARG A 216 -0.30 -6.44 2.59
CA ARG A 216 0.71 -7.51 2.43
C ARG A 216 2.02 -7.00 1.81
N SER A 217 2.55 -5.90 2.33
CA SER A 217 3.78 -5.27 1.81
C SER A 217 4.99 -5.44 2.70
N PHE A 218 6.16 -5.19 2.12
CA PHE A 218 7.47 -5.23 2.77
C PHE A 218 7.83 -3.88 3.39
N SER A 219 8.80 -3.89 4.30
CA SER A 219 9.39 -2.71 4.94
C SER A 219 10.39 -2.03 4.04
N THR A 220 11.28 -2.80 3.41
CA THR A 220 12.24 -2.36 2.40
C THR A 220 12.50 -3.46 1.37
N ILE A 221 12.93 -3.10 0.15
CA ILE A 221 13.39 -4.09 -0.85
C ILE A 221 14.59 -4.87 -0.32
N THR A 222 15.52 -4.20 0.36
CA THR A 222 16.63 -4.87 1.05
C THR A 222 16.12 -5.96 2.02
N ASN A 223 15.17 -5.65 2.90
CA ASN A 223 14.64 -6.63 3.85
C ASN A 223 13.82 -7.71 3.16
N PHE A 224 13.13 -7.40 2.06
CA PHE A 224 12.42 -8.38 1.23
C PHE A 224 13.39 -9.43 0.67
N LEU A 225 14.47 -9.01 -0.01
CA LEU A 225 15.48 -9.91 -0.57
C LEU A 225 16.17 -10.75 0.53
N VAL A 226 16.58 -10.09 1.62
CA VAL A 226 17.16 -10.79 2.79
C VAL A 226 16.15 -11.75 3.40
N GLY A 227 14.87 -11.37 3.48
CA GLY A 227 13.80 -12.20 4.00
C GLY A 227 13.65 -13.49 3.22
N HIS A 228 13.71 -13.44 1.89
CA HIS A 228 13.66 -14.63 1.05
C HIS A 228 14.83 -15.60 1.27
N MET A 229 16.02 -15.09 1.58
CA MET A 229 17.17 -15.93 1.95
C MET A 229 17.00 -16.60 3.31
N ARG A 230 16.25 -15.95 4.22
CA ARG A 230 16.01 -16.44 5.58
C ARG A 230 14.94 -17.50 5.66
N LEU A 231 13.96 -17.45 4.75
CA LEU A 231 12.77 -18.30 4.78
C LEU A 231 13.13 -19.78 4.86
N GLU A 232 12.52 -20.47 5.82
CA GLU A 232 12.50 -21.92 5.82
C GLU A 232 11.61 -22.43 4.67
N ARG A 233 12.04 -23.53 4.07
CA ARG A 233 11.33 -24.22 3.01
C ARG A 233 10.99 -25.63 3.46
N ASP A 234 9.82 -26.12 3.05
CA ASP A 234 9.41 -27.50 3.30
C ASP A 234 10.22 -28.50 2.46
N GLU A 235 9.93 -29.80 2.61
CA GLU A 235 10.61 -30.89 1.91
C GLU A 235 10.52 -30.79 0.38
N ILE A 236 9.55 -30.05 -0.15
CA ILE A 236 9.31 -29.84 -1.60
C ILE A 236 9.79 -28.44 -2.02
N GLY A 237 10.50 -27.72 -1.15
CA GLY A 237 11.10 -26.42 -1.44
C GLY A 237 10.15 -25.22 -1.34
N ARG A 238 8.92 -25.39 -0.85
CA ARG A 238 7.93 -24.30 -0.72
C ARG A 238 8.20 -23.48 0.53
N ALA A 239 8.13 -22.16 0.39
CA ALA A 239 8.28 -21.25 1.52
C ALA A 239 6.98 -21.21 2.35
N ILE A 240 7.10 -21.31 3.67
CA ILE A 240 5.95 -21.32 4.60
C ILE A 240 5.58 -19.90 5.07
N GLY A 241 6.43 -18.91 4.78
CA GLY A 241 6.21 -17.48 5.06
C GLY A 241 6.42 -17.02 6.50
N HIS A 242 6.38 -17.96 7.46
CA HIS A 242 6.27 -17.63 8.87
C HIS A 242 7.43 -18.05 9.77
N LYS A 243 8.38 -18.81 9.24
CA LYS A 243 9.53 -19.36 9.95
C LYS A 243 10.82 -19.11 9.15
N ASP A 244 11.87 -18.76 9.88
CA ASP A 244 13.21 -18.54 9.35
C ASP A 244 14.05 -19.80 9.61
N SER A 245 14.90 -20.18 8.66
CA SER A 245 15.90 -21.22 8.87
C SER A 245 17.13 -20.64 9.61
N THR A 246 17.80 -21.44 10.43
CA THR A 246 19.01 -21.01 11.17
C THR A 246 20.12 -20.61 10.19
N VAL A 247 20.37 -21.46 9.18
CA VAL A 247 21.40 -21.20 8.14
C VAL A 247 21.04 -19.96 7.32
N GLY A 248 19.80 -19.84 6.85
CA GLY A 248 19.33 -18.68 6.09
C GLY A 248 19.38 -17.39 6.91
N THR A 249 19.17 -17.45 8.22
CA THR A 249 19.33 -16.30 9.12
C THR A 249 20.75 -15.77 9.14
N ILE A 250 21.74 -16.66 9.26
CA ILE A 250 23.16 -16.30 9.27
C ILE A 250 23.57 -15.75 7.90
N LEU A 251 23.23 -16.45 6.82
CA LEU A 251 23.53 -16.01 5.45
C LEU A 251 22.88 -14.67 5.13
N GLY A 252 21.61 -14.48 5.50
CA GLY A 252 20.90 -13.23 5.30
C GLY A 252 21.54 -12.06 6.05
N TRP A 253 22.06 -12.29 7.27
CA TRP A 253 22.78 -11.26 8.03
C TRP A 253 24.10 -10.86 7.35
N LEU A 254 24.88 -11.85 6.89
CA LEU A 254 26.13 -11.61 6.16
C LEU A 254 25.91 -10.91 4.81
N ALA A 255 24.86 -11.29 4.09
CA ALA A 255 24.55 -10.75 2.76
C ALA A 255 23.89 -9.36 2.79
N LYS A 256 23.18 -9.02 3.87
CA LYS A 256 22.42 -7.76 4.00
C LYS A 256 23.19 -6.49 3.62
N PRO A 257 24.43 -6.22 4.10
CA PRO A 257 25.14 -5.00 3.73
C PRO A 257 25.41 -4.91 2.22
N PHE A 258 25.72 -6.04 1.57
CA PHE A 258 25.98 -6.11 0.13
C PHE A 258 24.70 -5.96 -0.69
N ILE A 259 23.62 -6.61 -0.26
CA ILE A 259 22.28 -6.45 -0.89
C ILE A 259 21.85 -4.99 -0.79
N LYS A 260 21.93 -4.39 0.40
CA LYS A 260 21.58 -2.98 0.61
C LYS A 260 22.41 -2.06 -0.30
N PHE A 261 23.71 -2.32 -0.39
CA PHE A 261 24.60 -1.56 -1.26
C PHE A 261 24.19 -1.70 -2.73
N GLY A 262 23.95 -2.93 -3.21
CA GLY A 262 23.56 -3.19 -4.60
C GLY A 262 22.22 -2.57 -4.98
N VAL A 263 21.19 -2.75 -4.15
CA VAL A 263 19.85 -2.18 -4.38
C VAL A 263 19.90 -0.64 -4.35
N ALA A 264 20.65 -0.06 -3.41
CA ALA A 264 20.82 1.40 -3.34
C ALA A 264 21.63 1.95 -4.53
N LEU A 265 22.61 1.19 -5.03
CA LEU A 265 23.40 1.55 -6.21
C LEU A 265 22.54 1.52 -7.49
N ALA A 266 21.64 0.53 -7.59
CA ALA A 266 20.69 0.38 -8.68
C ALA A 266 19.42 1.25 -8.52
N LYS A 267 19.35 2.12 -7.51
CA LYS A 267 18.19 3.01 -7.26
C LYS A 267 16.84 2.28 -7.17
N TRP A 268 16.83 1.05 -6.62
CA TRP A 268 15.63 0.24 -6.46
C TRP A 268 15.16 0.12 -5.01
N GLU A 269 15.79 0.85 -4.09
CA GLU A 269 15.45 0.76 -2.67
C GLU A 269 14.15 1.52 -2.38
N ILE A 270 13.05 0.77 -2.25
CA ILE A 270 11.79 1.28 -1.72
C ILE A 270 11.82 1.13 -0.20
N ASN A 271 11.65 2.24 0.54
CA ASN A 271 11.50 2.23 1.99
C ASN A 271 10.04 2.45 2.42
N ALA A 272 9.21 1.46 2.11
CA ALA A 272 7.78 1.48 2.36
C ALA A 272 7.44 1.61 3.85
N GLY A 273 8.21 0.97 4.74
CA GLY A 273 8.00 1.05 6.18
C GLY A 273 8.17 2.46 6.74
N SER A 274 9.25 3.16 6.35
CA SER A 274 9.45 4.56 6.74
C SER A 274 8.41 5.49 6.12
N ALA A 275 8.04 5.26 4.85
CA ALA A 275 7.03 6.07 4.17
C ALA A 275 5.66 5.92 4.84
N PHE A 276 5.25 4.68 5.13
CA PHE A 276 4.03 4.37 5.88
C PHE A 276 4.03 5.02 7.28
N LYS A 277 5.16 4.98 8.00
CA LYS A 277 5.28 5.65 9.32
C LYS A 277 5.03 7.16 9.24
N SER A 278 5.47 7.81 8.16
CA SER A 278 5.33 9.26 8.00
C SER A 278 3.91 9.75 7.71
N VAL A 279 3.03 8.86 7.23
CA VAL A 279 1.61 9.18 7.05
C VAL A 279 0.92 9.16 8.43
N PRO A 280 0.06 10.12 8.80
CA PRO A 280 -0.64 10.11 10.09
C PRO A 280 -1.60 8.92 10.22
N GLU A 281 -1.82 8.43 11.45
CA GLU A 281 -2.65 7.24 11.72
C GLU A 281 -4.10 7.35 11.20
N ALA A 282 -4.68 8.57 11.21
CA ALA A 282 -6.03 8.81 10.71
C ALA A 282 -6.18 8.54 9.19
N TYR A 283 -5.08 8.60 8.44
CA TYR A 283 -5.06 8.46 6.97
C TYR A 283 -4.53 7.12 6.50
N LYS A 284 -4.19 6.19 7.40
CA LYS A 284 -3.59 4.91 6.99
C LYS A 284 -4.17 3.72 7.71
N ASP A 285 -4.16 2.59 7.02
CA ASP A 285 -4.29 1.28 7.64
C ASP A 285 -3.53 0.22 6.83
N TYR A 286 -3.39 -0.96 7.42
CA TYR A 286 -2.69 -2.05 6.76
C TYR A 286 -3.14 -3.43 7.22
N ILE A 287 -2.89 -4.42 6.38
CA ILE A 287 -3.10 -5.83 6.68
C ILE A 287 -1.88 -6.66 6.32
N VAL A 288 -1.68 -7.76 7.05
CA VAL A 288 -0.70 -8.80 6.75
C VAL A 288 -1.31 -10.18 6.98
N VAL A 289 -0.79 -11.20 6.31
CA VAL A 289 -1.18 -12.59 6.63
C VAL A 289 -0.27 -13.13 7.72
N ARG A 290 -0.89 -13.51 8.84
CA ARG A 290 -0.21 -14.10 10.00
C ARG A 290 -1.19 -14.93 10.83
N SER A 291 -1.22 -16.23 10.59
CA SER A 291 -1.99 -17.18 11.38
C SER A 291 -1.63 -17.13 12.86
N ARG A 292 -2.62 -17.35 13.73
CA ARG A 292 -2.48 -17.56 15.17
C ARG A 292 -1.58 -18.76 15.48
N LYS A 293 -0.98 -18.77 16.67
CA LYS A 293 0.10 -19.72 16.99
C LYS A 293 -0.39 -21.17 16.93
N GLU A 294 -1.65 -21.38 17.25
CA GLU A 294 -2.32 -22.67 17.43
C GLU A 294 -2.45 -23.41 16.10
N ILE A 295 -2.71 -22.69 15.00
CA ILE A 295 -2.88 -23.29 13.66
C ILE A 295 -1.67 -23.05 12.75
N ARG A 296 -0.71 -22.20 13.15
CA ARG A 296 0.34 -21.71 12.24
C ARG A 296 1.20 -22.83 11.65
N GLY A 297 1.46 -23.90 12.40
CA GLY A 297 2.24 -25.04 11.90
C GLY A 297 1.61 -25.72 10.67
N GLU A 298 0.31 -25.50 10.46
CA GLU A 298 -0.50 -26.04 9.39
C GLU A 298 -0.95 -24.95 8.41
N ARG A 299 -0.23 -23.82 8.32
CA ARG A 299 -0.59 -22.70 7.44
C ARG A 299 0.60 -22.16 6.69
N ILE A 300 0.37 -21.84 5.42
CA ILE A 300 1.25 -20.95 4.66
C ILE A 300 0.75 -19.52 4.91
N ASP A 301 1.53 -18.72 5.64
CA ASP A 301 1.18 -17.31 5.92
C ASP A 301 1.39 -16.48 4.63
N ASP A 302 2.34 -15.56 4.64
CA ASP A 302 2.76 -14.81 3.46
C ASP A 302 4.11 -15.36 2.98
N ALA A 303 4.09 -16.23 1.97
CA ALA A 303 5.29 -16.87 1.44
C ALA A 303 6.11 -15.94 0.51
N VAL A 304 5.54 -14.81 0.09
CA VAL A 304 6.19 -13.84 -0.79
C VAL A 304 6.80 -12.72 0.04
N ILE A 305 6.07 -12.16 0.99
CA ILE A 305 6.55 -11.15 1.93
C ILE A 305 6.74 -11.80 3.30
N PRO A 306 7.91 -12.42 3.56
CA PRO A 306 8.21 -13.03 4.84
C PRO A 306 7.98 -12.09 6.01
N HIS A 307 7.61 -12.65 7.17
CA HIS A 307 7.35 -11.87 8.38
C HIS A 307 8.49 -10.91 8.71
N TYR A 308 9.76 -11.35 8.61
CA TYR A 308 10.95 -10.51 8.80
C TYR A 308 10.92 -9.24 7.95
N ALA A 309 10.50 -9.36 6.70
CA ALA A 309 10.48 -8.28 5.73
C ALA A 309 9.25 -7.39 5.85
N SER A 310 8.13 -7.87 6.37
CA SER A 310 6.84 -7.16 6.38
C SER A 310 6.87 -5.78 7.04
N ILE A 311 6.00 -4.86 6.59
CA ILE A 311 5.75 -3.61 7.33
C ILE A 311 5.27 -3.88 8.76
N HIS A 312 4.56 -4.99 8.99
CA HIS A 312 4.14 -5.37 10.32
C HIS A 312 5.35 -5.61 11.22
N LYS A 313 6.44 -6.20 10.75
CA LYS A 313 7.64 -6.34 11.58
C LYS A 313 8.27 -4.97 11.91
N GLU A 314 8.34 -4.07 10.95
CA GLU A 314 8.88 -2.71 11.10
C GLU A 314 8.10 -1.84 12.10
N LEU A 315 6.79 -2.05 12.21
CA LEU A 315 5.88 -1.33 13.11
C LEU A 315 5.81 -1.95 14.53
N THR A 316 6.70 -2.89 14.88
CA THR A 316 6.64 -3.60 16.18
C THR A 316 6.74 -2.66 17.37
N SER A 317 7.70 -1.75 17.37
CA SER A 317 7.92 -0.83 18.49
C SER A 317 6.74 0.13 18.68
N GLU A 318 6.19 0.70 17.61
CA GLU A 318 5.02 1.60 17.67
C GLU A 318 3.78 0.86 18.17
N ARG A 319 3.55 -0.37 17.70
CA ARG A 319 2.44 -1.20 18.20
C ARG A 319 2.60 -1.55 19.68
N HIS A 320 3.82 -1.87 20.12
CA HIS A 320 4.07 -2.17 21.54
C HIS A 320 3.86 -0.92 22.40
N LYS A 321 4.31 0.24 21.93
CA LYS A 321 4.08 1.52 22.59
C LYS A 321 2.59 1.83 22.73
N LYS A 322 1.82 1.75 21.63
CA LYS A 322 0.37 2.00 21.64
C LYS A 322 -0.39 1.05 22.58
N LYS A 323 0.05 -0.21 22.67
CA LYS A 323 -0.52 -1.16 23.63
C LYS A 323 -0.18 -0.81 25.07
N ALA A 324 1.07 -0.40 25.34
CA ALA A 324 1.48 0.02 26.67
C ALA A 324 0.74 1.28 27.13
N GLU A 325 0.53 2.25 26.24
CA GLU A 325 -0.27 3.45 26.50
C GLU A 325 -1.71 3.08 26.89
N ILE A 326 -2.36 2.16 26.15
CA ILE A 326 -3.70 1.67 26.51
C ILE A 326 -3.70 0.85 27.81
N ASP A 327 -2.66 0.04 28.05
CA ASP A 327 -2.53 -0.73 29.29
C ASP A 327 -2.41 0.19 30.52
N GLU A 328 -1.73 1.33 30.38
CA GLU A 328 -1.65 2.38 31.40
C GLU A 328 -3.01 3.08 31.61
N GLU A 329 -3.72 3.41 30.53
CA GLU A 329 -5.07 4.00 30.63
C GLU A 329 -6.07 3.05 31.31
N ILE A 330 -6.02 1.75 30.99
CA ILE A 330 -6.86 0.73 31.65
C ILE A 330 -6.52 0.66 33.14
N ALA A 331 -5.24 0.64 33.51
CA ALA A 331 -4.81 0.57 34.91
C ALA A 331 -5.26 1.82 35.70
N ASN A 332 -5.15 3.00 35.10
CA ASN A 332 -5.64 4.25 35.69
C ASN A 332 -7.16 4.21 35.88
N LEU A 333 -7.90 3.74 34.88
CA LEU A 333 -9.36 3.64 34.95
C LEU A 333 -9.82 2.60 35.99
N ASP A 334 -9.09 1.50 36.14
CA ASP A 334 -9.33 0.49 37.19
C ASP A 334 -9.19 1.09 38.61
N ASP A 335 -8.17 1.94 38.83
CA ASP A 335 -8.03 2.65 40.12
C ASP A 335 -9.15 3.67 40.36
N ILE A 336 -9.59 4.39 39.32
CA ILE A 336 -10.73 5.31 39.40
C ILE A 336 -12.02 4.55 39.72
N ILE A 337 -12.32 3.46 39.02
CA ILE A 337 -13.52 2.62 39.25
C ILE A 337 -13.57 2.12 40.70
N ARG A 338 -12.42 1.72 41.25
CA ARG A 338 -12.31 1.24 42.63
C ARG A 338 -12.72 2.32 43.65
N LYS A 339 -12.41 3.59 43.36
CA LYS A 339 -12.66 4.76 44.23
C LYS A 339 -13.98 5.48 43.92
N ALA A 340 -14.62 5.20 42.79
CA ALA A 340 -15.80 5.91 42.31
C ALA A 340 -17.08 5.59 43.11
N ASP A 341 -17.99 6.56 43.14
CA ASP A 341 -19.35 6.40 43.62
C ASP A 341 -20.07 5.26 42.84
N PRO A 342 -20.89 4.41 43.50
CA PRO A 342 -21.66 3.36 42.83
C PRO A 342 -22.42 3.80 41.57
N LEU A 343 -22.93 5.04 41.52
CA LEU A 343 -23.67 5.58 40.38
C LEU A 343 -22.78 5.87 39.16
N ALA A 344 -21.49 6.14 39.35
CA ALA A 344 -20.54 6.43 38.28
C ALA A 344 -19.86 5.16 37.70
N LYS A 345 -19.86 4.06 38.47
CA LYS A 345 -19.18 2.81 38.08
C LYS A 345 -19.62 2.22 36.74
N PRO A 346 -20.91 2.20 36.36
CA PRO A 346 -21.33 1.63 35.08
C PRO A 346 -20.72 2.35 33.87
N GLY A 347 -20.71 3.69 33.90
CA GLY A 347 -20.12 4.48 32.81
C GLY A 347 -18.62 4.28 32.67
N LEU A 348 -17.91 4.22 33.80
CA LEU A 348 -16.46 3.96 33.82
C LEU A 348 -16.12 2.54 33.37
N ALA A 349 -16.92 1.54 33.74
CA ALA A 349 -16.77 0.16 33.27
C ALA A 349 -16.93 0.07 31.75
N ASN A 350 -17.92 0.76 31.17
CA ASN A 350 -18.09 0.80 29.71
C ASN A 350 -16.88 1.45 29.01
N ALA A 351 -16.33 2.53 29.56
CA ALA A 351 -15.12 3.16 29.03
C ALA A 351 -13.90 2.22 29.09
N ARG A 352 -13.79 1.45 30.18
CA ARG A 352 -12.74 0.43 30.34
C ARG A 352 -12.89 -0.68 29.31
N ASP A 353 -14.11 -1.17 29.10
CA ASP A 353 -14.38 -2.21 28.10
C ASP A 353 -14.05 -1.71 26.68
N ALA A 354 -14.31 -0.44 26.38
CA ALA A 354 -13.90 0.18 25.13
C ALA A 354 -12.37 0.19 24.95
N LEU A 355 -11.60 0.50 26.00
CA LEU A 355 -10.13 0.43 25.97
C LEU A 355 -9.62 -1.00 25.79
N VAL A 356 -10.20 -1.96 26.50
CA VAL A 356 -9.88 -3.40 26.35
C VAL A 356 -10.14 -3.86 24.91
N GLN A 357 -11.27 -3.46 24.33
CA GLN A 357 -11.58 -3.74 22.93
C GLN A 357 -10.56 -3.08 21.99
N ALA A 358 -10.23 -1.80 22.18
CA ALA A 358 -9.23 -1.10 21.38
C ALA A 358 -7.85 -1.78 21.42
N ARG A 359 -7.46 -2.27 22.59
CA ARG A 359 -6.23 -3.04 22.79
C ARG A 359 -6.22 -4.34 21.99
N GLU A 360 -7.32 -5.09 22.04
CA GLU A 360 -7.44 -6.34 21.30
C GLU A 360 -7.44 -6.09 19.78
N LYS A 361 -8.12 -5.03 19.30
CA LYS A 361 -8.08 -4.64 17.88
C LYS A 361 -6.66 -4.45 17.35
N ILE A 362 -5.76 -3.82 18.12
CA ILE A 362 -4.34 -3.66 17.73
C ILE A 362 -3.63 -5.02 17.60
N LYS A 363 -4.05 -6.02 18.37
CA LYS A 363 -3.45 -7.36 18.39
C LYS A 363 -3.96 -8.25 17.27
N SER A 364 -5.24 -8.14 16.91
CA SER A 364 -5.95 -9.07 16.01
C SER A 364 -6.22 -8.52 14.62
N ASP A 365 -6.69 -7.29 14.48
CA ASP A 365 -7.52 -6.93 13.32
C ASP A 365 -6.75 -6.88 12.01
N ARG A 366 -5.46 -6.53 12.10
CA ARG A 366 -4.54 -6.40 10.96
C ARG A 366 -3.86 -7.69 10.56
N LYS A 367 -4.12 -8.79 11.28
CA LYS A 367 -3.56 -10.10 11.01
C LYS A 367 -4.64 -10.98 10.42
N MET A 368 -4.53 -11.19 9.13
CA MET A 368 -5.39 -12.08 8.37
C MET A 368 -4.85 -13.51 8.42
N GLU A 369 -5.74 -14.47 8.28
CA GLU A 369 -5.47 -15.89 8.25
C GLU A 369 -6.19 -16.45 7.02
N THR A 370 -5.57 -17.39 6.32
CA THR A 370 -6.22 -18.09 5.19
C THR A 370 -7.24 -19.09 5.71
N ASP A 371 -8.31 -19.31 4.96
CA ASP A 371 -9.27 -20.37 5.27
C ASP A 371 -8.71 -21.76 4.97
N VAL A 372 -7.85 -21.88 3.95
CA VAL A 372 -7.29 -23.14 3.47
C VAL A 372 -5.83 -23.33 3.90
N GLN A 373 -5.49 -24.55 4.35
CA GLN A 373 -4.17 -24.90 4.93
C GLN A 373 -2.98 -24.65 3.99
N TYR A 374 -3.16 -24.94 2.70
CA TYR A 374 -2.08 -24.86 1.69
C TYR A 374 -2.20 -23.65 0.75
N ALA A 375 -3.15 -22.74 1.00
CA ALA A 375 -3.23 -21.50 0.24
C ALA A 375 -2.12 -20.55 0.70
N ASN A 376 -1.34 -20.02 -0.24
CA ASN A 376 -0.40 -18.94 0.06
C ASN A 376 -1.19 -17.65 0.31
N GLY A 377 -1.22 -17.20 1.56
CA GLY A 377 -1.98 -16.01 1.92
C GLY A 377 -1.54 -14.71 1.22
N HIS A 378 -0.35 -14.68 0.61
CA HIS A 378 0.01 -13.56 -0.25
C HIS A 378 -0.90 -13.44 -1.47
N ASN A 379 -1.28 -14.58 -2.05
CA ASN A 379 -2.02 -14.67 -3.30
C ASN A 379 -3.51 -14.97 -3.07
N SER A 380 -3.90 -15.31 -1.84
CA SER A 380 -5.32 -15.53 -1.49
C SER A 380 -6.16 -14.28 -1.75
N ASP A 381 -7.39 -14.51 -2.16
CA ASP A 381 -8.38 -13.47 -2.36
C ASP A 381 -8.72 -12.77 -1.04
N TRP A 382 -9.11 -11.51 -1.12
CA TRP A 382 -9.39 -10.70 0.07
C TRP A 382 -10.61 -11.21 0.85
N ASN A 383 -11.51 -11.93 0.18
CA ASN A 383 -12.68 -12.54 0.79
C ASN A 383 -12.38 -13.85 1.54
N GLU A 384 -11.26 -14.52 1.25
CA GLU A 384 -10.80 -15.75 1.90
C GLU A 384 -9.78 -15.50 3.04
N LEU A 385 -9.54 -14.22 3.32
CA LEU A 385 -8.60 -13.76 4.33
C LEU A 385 -9.36 -13.17 5.51
N HIS A 386 -9.37 -13.85 6.65
CA HIS A 386 -10.13 -13.43 7.82
C HIS A 386 -9.21 -13.05 8.98
N ASN A 387 -9.55 -11.99 9.69
CA ASN A 387 -8.93 -11.70 10.97
C ASN A 387 -9.55 -12.55 12.09
N ARG A 388 -9.05 -12.38 13.31
CA ARG A 388 -9.47 -13.19 14.47
C ARG A 388 -10.88 -12.86 14.98
N SER A 389 -11.47 -11.75 14.55
CA SER A 389 -12.87 -11.43 14.81
C SER A 389 -13.80 -11.93 13.70
N GLY A 390 -13.28 -12.68 12.71
CA GLY A 390 -14.04 -13.27 11.61
C GLY A 390 -14.25 -12.32 10.42
N LYS A 391 -13.78 -11.07 10.52
CA LYS A 391 -13.93 -10.07 9.46
C LYS A 391 -12.93 -10.35 8.33
N ASN A 392 -13.43 -10.41 7.10
CA ASN A 392 -12.58 -10.59 5.94
C ASN A 392 -11.80 -9.31 5.55
N ALA A 393 -10.75 -9.46 4.77
CA ALA A 393 -9.87 -8.36 4.40
C ALA A 393 -10.58 -7.29 3.56
N GLN A 394 -11.52 -7.68 2.71
CA GLN A 394 -12.30 -6.77 1.89
C GLN A 394 -13.20 -5.86 2.75
N THR A 395 -13.91 -6.44 3.72
CA THR A 395 -14.73 -5.72 4.70
C THR A 395 -13.84 -4.78 5.54
N PHE A 396 -12.67 -5.25 5.97
CA PHE A 396 -11.73 -4.42 6.72
C PHE A 396 -11.26 -3.18 5.93
N PHE A 397 -11.02 -3.33 4.62
CA PHE A 397 -10.72 -2.19 3.75
C PHE A 397 -11.90 -1.25 3.56
N ARG A 398 -13.11 -1.78 3.33
CA ARG A 398 -14.31 -0.96 3.17
C ARG A 398 -14.59 -0.12 4.41
N GLU A 399 -14.43 -0.70 5.60
CA GLU A 399 -14.54 0.04 6.85
C GLU A 399 -13.48 1.13 7.00
N PHE A 400 -12.26 0.90 6.52
CA PHE A 400 -11.23 1.95 6.47
C PHE A 400 -11.66 3.12 5.58
N VAL A 401 -12.19 2.86 4.38
CA VAL A 401 -12.69 3.91 3.49
C VAL A 401 -13.85 4.66 4.14
N GLN A 402 -14.81 3.94 4.72
CA GLN A 402 -15.95 4.56 5.42
C GLN A 402 -15.52 5.40 6.63
N ARG A 403 -14.53 4.92 7.41
CA ARG A 403 -13.95 5.65 8.54
C ARG A 403 -13.29 6.94 8.08
N THR A 404 -12.44 6.89 7.07
CA THR A 404 -11.77 8.08 6.53
C THR A 404 -12.76 9.07 5.92
N GLU A 405 -13.82 8.56 5.27
CA GLU A 405 -14.95 9.37 4.81
C GLU A 405 -15.67 10.07 5.98
N ALA A 406 -15.89 9.37 7.10
CA ALA A 406 -16.50 9.95 8.28
C ALA A 406 -15.62 11.04 8.92
N ASP A 407 -14.34 10.75 9.11
CA ASP A 407 -13.43 11.52 9.95
C ASP A 407 -12.95 12.82 9.30
N HIS A 408 -12.62 12.80 8.00
CA HIS A 408 -11.90 13.94 7.39
C HIS A 408 -12.11 14.14 5.89
N ALA A 409 -12.96 13.36 5.22
CA ALA A 409 -13.33 13.64 3.83
C ALA A 409 -14.06 14.98 3.66
N VAL A 410 -13.84 15.60 2.50
CA VAL A 410 -14.51 16.84 2.10
C VAL A 410 -15.88 16.46 1.53
N LYS A 411 -16.94 16.90 2.21
CA LYS A 411 -18.34 16.58 1.89
C LYS A 411 -19.07 17.79 1.33
N SER A 412 -20.04 17.56 0.46
CA SER A 412 -21.00 18.59 0.11
C SER A 412 -21.81 18.96 1.37
N ILE A 413 -22.03 20.25 1.59
CA ILE A 413 -22.98 20.69 2.61
C ILE A 413 -24.36 20.26 2.10
N PRO A 414 -25.20 19.57 2.91
CA PRO A 414 -26.57 19.30 2.50
C PRO A 414 -27.24 20.64 2.17
N GLU A 415 -27.82 20.76 0.98
CA GLU A 415 -28.73 21.87 0.69
C GLU A 415 -29.83 21.84 1.74
N ILE A 416 -29.82 22.83 2.64
CA ILE A 416 -30.93 23.07 3.55
C ILE A 416 -32.03 23.64 2.66
N ASN A 417 -32.90 22.76 2.15
CA ASN A 417 -34.15 23.16 1.49
C ASN A 417 -35.14 23.67 2.53
#